data_AF-A0A109J3W6-F1
#
_entry.id   AF-A0A109J3W6-F1
#
_cell.length_a   1.000
_cell.length_b   1.000
_cell.length_c   1.000
_cell.angle_alpha   90.00
_cell.angle_beta   90.00
_cell.angle_gamma   90.00
#
_symmetry.space_group_name_H-M   'P 1'
#
loop_
_entity.id
_entity.type
_entity.pdbx_description
1 polymer ?
#
loop_
_entity_poly.entity_id
_entity_poly.type
_entity_poly.pdbx_seq_one_letter_code
_entity_poly.pdbx_strand_id
1 'polypeptide(L)'
;MSNVFANGLEISGRAVNARTIAVFPDTCFTPPENPATPPGVPIPYPSFGFASDTEKGTGTVKIGGQTVNIKNKSDLSRTSGTEAGCATKKGIITSNNTGKEYFNSWSSDVKFDGEPVIRFTDLATNNHSSPGPNTVTWPHMAGLSAGGQDCETLLNKYQIRLHQHSKADCPAGSESEHFVRVGCFQSSRKQNKSFTRWKEYDNQTAPCICMRSRKHKKGGGFQRGDGSKKGTPHNLKTNQEAAFFRKEKKRRRKPSLKNAMEKSLDAVRKNEPAIKNAPKKDADDMIECLRLVMINYLQDVVRPKKTQTELNAMTVGR
;
A
#
# COMPACT_ATOMS: atom_id res chain seq x y z
N MET A 1 -4.50 -3.42 -11.83
CA MET A 1 -3.32 -4.03 -11.18
C MET A 1 -3.19 -5.42 -11.76
N SER A 2 -2.00 -5.77 -12.24
CA SER A 2 -1.75 -7.07 -12.88
C SER A 2 -1.20 -8.09 -11.89
N ASN A 3 -0.83 -7.65 -10.68
CA ASN A 3 -0.38 -8.49 -9.57
C ASN A 3 0.82 -9.40 -9.93
N VAL A 4 1.73 -8.92 -10.79
CA VAL A 4 2.96 -9.63 -11.14
C VAL A 4 4.14 -8.86 -10.55
N PHE A 5 4.95 -9.53 -9.74
CA PHE A 5 5.99 -8.90 -8.93
C PHE A 5 7.37 -9.48 -9.24
N ALA A 6 8.40 -8.65 -9.16
CA ALA A 6 9.80 -9.03 -9.11
C ALA A 6 10.42 -8.45 -7.85
N ASN A 7 11.11 -9.27 -7.06
CA ASN A 7 11.72 -8.84 -5.78
C ASN A 7 10.75 -8.14 -4.81
N GLY A 8 9.47 -8.55 -4.82
CA GLY A 8 8.43 -7.92 -3.99
C GLY A 8 7.94 -6.55 -4.50
N LEU A 9 8.27 -6.17 -5.73
CA LEU A 9 7.89 -4.89 -6.34
C LEU A 9 7.11 -5.17 -7.62
N GLU A 10 5.93 -4.56 -7.80
CA GLU A 10 5.09 -4.83 -8.97
C GLU A 10 5.84 -4.41 -10.24
N ILE A 11 5.87 -5.29 -11.22
CA ILE A 11 6.55 -5.04 -12.48
C ILE A 11 5.75 -4.00 -13.28
N SER A 12 6.44 -2.96 -13.74
CA SER A 12 5.84 -1.92 -14.59
C SER A 12 5.65 -2.43 -16.02
N GLY A 13 4.51 -2.12 -16.60
CA GLY A 13 4.14 -2.52 -17.95
C GLY A 13 2.87 -1.81 -18.38
N ARG A 14 2.55 -1.88 -19.66
CA ARG A 14 1.46 -1.08 -20.25
C ARG A 14 0.07 -1.39 -19.68
N ALA A 15 -0.16 -2.63 -19.28
CA ALA A 15 -1.40 -3.03 -18.60
C ALA A 15 -1.41 -2.73 -17.09
N VAL A 16 -0.29 -2.24 -16.54
CA VAL A 16 -0.09 -1.97 -15.12
C VAL A 16 -0.32 -0.49 -14.88
N ASN A 17 -1.00 -0.13 -13.79
CA ASN A 17 -1.28 1.26 -13.47
C ASN A 17 -0.11 1.93 -12.73
N ALA A 18 1.12 1.66 -13.17
CA ALA A 18 2.33 2.24 -12.62
C ALA A 18 2.52 3.68 -13.13
N ARG A 19 3.04 4.57 -12.27
CA ARG A 19 3.06 6.02 -12.50
C ARG A 19 4.27 6.65 -11.85
N THR A 20 4.90 7.59 -12.54
CA THR A 20 5.83 8.54 -11.91
C THR A 20 5.05 9.80 -11.57
N ILE A 21 4.92 10.10 -10.28
CA ILE A 21 3.99 11.11 -9.78
C ILE A 21 4.75 12.35 -9.34
N ALA A 22 4.40 13.49 -9.95
CA ALA A 22 4.86 14.82 -9.56
C ALA A 22 6.38 14.94 -9.44
N VAL A 23 7.11 14.52 -10.48
CA VAL A 23 8.54 14.79 -10.59
C VAL A 23 8.72 16.32 -10.65
N PHE A 24 9.40 16.86 -9.66
CA PHE A 24 9.53 18.29 -9.45
C PHE A 24 10.93 18.63 -8.93
N PRO A 25 11.57 19.72 -9.41
CA PRO A 25 11.06 20.66 -10.41
C PRO A 25 11.28 20.17 -11.85
N ASP A 26 10.25 20.33 -12.71
CA ASP A 26 10.39 20.32 -14.17
C ASP A 26 10.25 21.77 -14.66
N THR A 27 11.38 22.49 -14.69
CA THR A 27 11.37 23.93 -15.00
C THR A 27 11.18 24.15 -16.49
N CYS A 28 10.04 24.73 -16.85
CA CYS A 28 9.69 25.10 -18.21
C CYS A 28 9.38 26.61 -18.31
N PHE A 29 9.63 27.18 -19.49
CA PHE A 29 9.34 28.57 -19.77
C PHE A 29 7.88 28.77 -20.15
N THR A 30 7.20 29.66 -19.45
CA THR A 30 5.79 30.00 -19.61
C THR A 30 5.68 31.33 -20.34
N PRO A 31 4.81 31.47 -21.36
CA PRO A 31 4.60 32.75 -22.03
C PRO A 31 4.11 33.82 -21.03
N PRO A 32 4.71 35.02 -20.98
CA PRO A 32 4.19 36.13 -20.19
C PRO A 32 2.90 36.68 -20.81
N GLU A 33 1.99 37.24 -20.00
CA GLU A 33 0.71 37.78 -20.49
C GLU A 33 0.88 39.02 -21.38
N ASN A 34 1.89 39.88 -21.16
CA ASN A 34 2.41 40.89 -22.10
C ASN A 34 3.51 41.78 -21.46
N PRO A 35 4.47 42.33 -22.25
CA PRO A 35 4.82 41.97 -23.63
C PRO A 35 5.70 40.71 -23.67
N ALA A 36 5.83 40.11 -24.86
CA ALA A 36 6.57 38.88 -25.09
C ALA A 36 8.09 39.06 -24.91
N THR A 37 8.61 38.81 -23.71
CA THR A 37 10.05 38.76 -23.46
C THR A 37 10.59 37.36 -23.82
N PRO A 38 11.59 37.21 -24.72
CA PRO A 38 12.22 35.91 -24.93
C PRO A 38 13.08 35.54 -23.69
N PRO A 39 13.07 34.32 -23.15
CA PRO A 39 12.43 33.07 -23.62
C PRO A 39 11.13 32.66 -22.89
N GLY A 40 10.51 33.55 -22.12
CA GLY A 40 9.39 33.27 -21.20
C GLY A 40 9.81 33.33 -19.73
N VAL A 41 8.87 33.11 -18.81
CA VAL A 41 9.15 33.05 -17.36
C VAL A 41 9.46 31.60 -16.95
N PRO A 42 10.61 31.30 -16.32
CA PRO A 42 10.93 29.95 -15.87
C PRO A 42 10.05 29.60 -14.67
N ILE A 43 9.16 28.62 -14.84
CA ILE A 43 8.25 28.15 -13.80
C ILE A 43 8.49 26.65 -13.57
N PRO A 44 8.68 26.20 -12.32
CA PRO A 44 8.80 24.78 -12.02
C PRO A 44 7.40 24.13 -12.03
N TYR A 45 7.24 23.08 -12.83
CA TYR A 45 5.99 22.31 -12.94
C TYR A 45 6.15 20.91 -12.33
N PRO A 46 5.05 20.31 -11.81
CA PRO A 46 5.02 18.89 -11.51
C PRO A 46 4.84 18.09 -12.81
N SER A 47 5.72 17.14 -13.08
CA SER A 47 5.66 16.26 -14.25
C SER A 47 5.18 14.86 -13.88
N PHE A 48 4.35 14.25 -14.73
CA PHE A 48 3.75 12.94 -14.51
C PHE A 48 3.95 12.02 -15.70
N GLY A 49 4.31 10.76 -15.46
CA GLY A 49 4.34 9.72 -16.49
C GLY A 49 3.50 8.51 -16.09
N PHE A 50 2.95 7.84 -17.09
CA PHE A 50 1.98 6.75 -16.93
C PHE A 50 2.44 5.52 -17.72
N ALA A 51 2.50 4.37 -17.07
CA ALA A 51 2.93 3.13 -17.73
C ALA A 51 2.04 2.73 -18.91
N SER A 52 0.79 3.24 -19.00
CA SER A 52 -0.07 3.10 -20.19
C SER A 52 0.57 3.62 -21.48
N ASP A 53 1.48 4.58 -21.35
CA ASP A 53 2.22 5.21 -22.45
C ASP A 53 3.51 4.46 -22.80
N THR A 54 3.72 3.25 -22.23
CA THR A 54 4.90 2.41 -22.49
C THR A 54 5.01 2.06 -23.97
N GLU A 55 6.20 2.29 -24.52
CA GLU A 55 6.64 1.79 -25.82
C GLU A 55 7.98 1.05 -25.69
N LYS A 56 8.33 0.26 -26.71
CA LYS A 56 9.59 -0.51 -26.79
C LYS A 56 9.87 -1.39 -25.56
N GLY A 57 8.79 -1.96 -25.02
CA GLY A 57 8.89 -2.99 -23.98
C GLY A 57 9.21 -4.36 -24.55
N THR A 58 8.94 -5.38 -23.74
CA THR A 58 9.09 -6.80 -24.12
C THR A 58 8.32 -7.16 -25.39
N GLY A 59 8.93 -8.02 -26.22
CA GLY A 59 8.29 -8.64 -27.38
C GLY A 59 7.67 -10.00 -27.04
N THR A 60 8.28 -10.77 -26.13
CA THR A 60 7.83 -12.15 -25.85
C THR A 60 6.99 -12.27 -24.59
N VAL A 61 7.43 -11.66 -23.48
CA VAL A 61 6.72 -11.71 -22.20
C VAL A 61 5.64 -10.64 -22.15
N LYS A 62 4.41 -11.01 -21.76
CA LYS A 62 3.30 -10.07 -21.62
C LYS A 62 2.68 -10.16 -20.24
N ILE A 63 2.38 -9.01 -19.66
CA ILE A 63 1.59 -8.89 -18.42
C ILE A 63 0.26 -8.23 -18.79
N GLY A 64 -0.87 -8.84 -18.41
CA GLY A 64 -2.19 -8.36 -18.81
C GLY A 64 -2.39 -8.29 -20.33
N GLY A 65 -1.72 -9.17 -21.08
CA GLY A 65 -1.75 -9.20 -22.55
C GLY A 65 -0.96 -8.07 -23.24
N GLN A 66 -0.24 -7.24 -22.48
CA GLN A 66 0.49 -6.08 -23.00
C GLN A 66 1.99 -6.16 -22.68
N THR A 67 2.75 -5.31 -23.36
CA THR A 67 4.21 -5.17 -23.20
C THR A 67 4.61 -4.72 -21.79
N VAL A 68 5.80 -5.13 -21.37
CA VAL A 68 6.39 -4.85 -20.04
C VAL A 68 7.60 -3.94 -20.19
N ASN A 69 7.85 -3.04 -19.22
CA ASN A 69 9.01 -2.16 -19.22
C ASN A 69 10.28 -2.93 -18.83
N ILE A 70 11.35 -2.74 -19.62
CA ILE A 70 12.66 -3.36 -19.43
C ILE A 70 13.78 -2.34 -19.63
N LYS A 71 14.88 -2.57 -18.91
CA LYS A 71 16.07 -1.72 -18.85
C LYS A 71 16.56 -1.30 -20.24
N ASN A 72 16.88 0.00 -20.38
CA ASN A 72 17.55 0.62 -21.54
C ASN A 72 16.87 0.40 -22.90
N LYS A 73 15.66 -0.15 -22.93
CA LYS A 73 14.89 -0.37 -24.16
C LYS A 73 13.55 0.34 -24.12
N SER A 74 12.86 0.26 -22.98
CA SER A 74 11.52 0.82 -22.82
C SER A 74 11.56 2.27 -22.37
N ASP A 75 10.58 3.03 -22.85
CA ASP A 75 10.31 4.38 -22.41
C ASP A 75 8.80 4.60 -22.29
N LEU A 76 8.40 5.64 -21.56
CA LEU A 76 7.03 6.16 -21.67
C LEU A 76 7.05 7.26 -22.72
N SER A 77 6.25 7.08 -23.77
CA SER A 77 6.21 7.92 -24.96
C SER A 77 5.95 9.40 -24.69
N ARG A 78 5.35 9.75 -23.53
CA ARG A 78 5.09 11.12 -23.12
C ARG A 78 4.97 11.29 -21.60
N THR A 79 5.13 12.53 -21.16
CA THR A 79 4.79 13.00 -19.80
C THR A 79 3.75 14.12 -19.88
N SER A 80 3.19 14.50 -18.73
CA SER A 80 2.13 15.52 -18.60
C SER A 80 2.32 16.38 -17.36
N GLY A 81 1.57 17.48 -17.24
CA GLY A 81 1.61 18.43 -16.12
C GLY A 81 2.45 19.69 -16.37
N THR A 82 3.19 19.70 -17.48
CA THR A 82 4.14 20.74 -17.90
C THR A 82 3.66 21.50 -19.15
N GLU A 83 2.44 21.26 -19.61
CA GLU A 83 1.87 21.80 -20.86
C GLU A 83 1.86 23.34 -20.90
N ALA A 84 1.66 24.00 -19.75
CA ALA A 84 1.65 25.45 -19.63
C ALA A 84 3.04 26.09 -19.89
N GLY A 85 4.12 25.31 -19.72
CA GLY A 85 5.48 25.71 -20.08
C GLY A 85 5.75 25.64 -21.58
N CYS A 86 4.90 26.29 -22.39
CA CYS A 86 4.88 26.19 -23.85
C CYS A 86 5.56 27.37 -24.58
N ALA A 87 6.30 28.23 -23.87
CA ALA A 87 7.10 29.26 -24.54
C ALA A 87 8.16 28.61 -25.46
N THR A 88 8.74 29.38 -26.38
CA THR A 88 9.63 28.86 -27.44
C THR A 88 10.72 27.92 -26.92
N LYS A 89 11.32 28.23 -25.75
CA LYS A 89 12.37 27.38 -25.15
C LYS A 89 11.81 26.13 -24.46
N LYS A 90 10.56 26.13 -23.98
CA LYS A 90 9.91 25.05 -23.19
C LYS A 90 10.75 24.65 -21.98
N GLY A 91 11.13 23.38 -21.80
CA GLY A 91 12.01 22.92 -20.74
C GLY A 91 13.40 23.57 -20.80
N ILE A 92 13.92 23.97 -19.64
CA ILE A 92 15.20 24.67 -19.53
C ILE A 92 16.37 23.86 -20.10
N ILE A 93 16.36 22.54 -19.90
CA ILE A 93 17.36 21.60 -20.43
C ILE A 93 16.90 21.03 -21.78
N THR A 94 15.73 20.41 -21.81
CA THR A 94 15.36 19.50 -22.92
C THR A 94 14.71 20.19 -24.10
N SER A 95 14.30 21.45 -23.93
CA SER A 95 13.44 22.16 -24.88
C SER A 95 12.15 21.46 -25.25
N ASN A 96 11.67 20.59 -24.34
CA ASN A 96 10.37 19.95 -24.38
C ASN A 96 9.56 20.28 -23.13
N ASN A 97 8.25 20.11 -23.21
CA ASN A 97 7.32 20.31 -22.09
C ASN A 97 6.36 19.11 -21.90
N THR A 98 6.52 18.02 -22.64
CA THR A 98 5.72 16.78 -22.55
C THR A 98 6.50 15.58 -23.10
N GLY A 99 7.83 15.65 -22.98
CA GLY A 99 8.76 14.66 -23.53
C GLY A 99 8.65 13.27 -22.88
N LYS A 100 9.54 12.36 -23.26
CA LYS A 100 9.51 10.97 -22.78
C LYS A 100 9.91 10.83 -21.32
N GLU A 101 9.53 9.72 -20.70
CA GLU A 101 10.08 9.24 -19.42
C GLU A 101 11.02 8.06 -19.66
N TYR A 102 12.17 8.06 -18.98
CA TYR A 102 13.14 6.96 -18.99
C TYR A 102 13.43 6.45 -17.58
N PHE A 103 13.75 5.16 -17.48
CA PHE A 103 14.08 4.48 -16.23
C PHE A 103 15.60 4.46 -15.98
N ASN A 104 16.00 4.71 -14.72
CA ASN A 104 17.38 4.79 -14.25
C ASN A 104 17.73 3.73 -13.19
N SER A 105 16.77 2.91 -12.77
CA SER A 105 17.02 1.66 -12.05
C SER A 105 16.04 0.57 -12.47
N TRP A 106 16.31 -0.67 -12.06
CA TRP A 106 15.62 -1.88 -12.50
C TRP A 106 15.92 -3.03 -11.53
N SER A 107 15.28 -4.19 -11.74
CA SER A 107 15.58 -5.43 -11.02
C SER A 107 17.05 -5.84 -11.11
N SER A 108 17.60 -6.36 -10.01
CA SER A 108 18.97 -6.86 -9.96
C SER A 108 19.15 -8.23 -10.65
N ASP A 109 18.08 -9.02 -10.72
CA ASP A 109 18.14 -10.45 -11.05
C ASP A 109 16.96 -10.97 -11.91
N VAL A 110 15.79 -10.33 -11.87
CA VAL A 110 14.63 -10.73 -12.69
C VAL A 110 14.71 -10.03 -14.04
N LYS A 111 14.69 -10.84 -15.11
CA LYS A 111 14.84 -10.38 -16.48
C LYS A 111 13.74 -10.92 -17.38
N PHE A 112 13.20 -10.08 -18.25
CA PHE A 112 12.37 -10.48 -19.39
C PHE A 112 13.07 -10.10 -20.68
N ASP A 113 12.99 -10.97 -21.69
CA ASP A 113 13.69 -10.81 -22.97
C ASP A 113 15.21 -10.53 -22.80
N GLY A 114 15.81 -11.15 -21.78
CA GLY A 114 17.22 -10.99 -21.43
C GLY A 114 17.58 -9.72 -20.66
N GLU A 115 16.63 -8.80 -20.45
CA GLU A 115 16.86 -7.52 -19.80
C GLU A 115 16.17 -7.39 -18.45
N PRO A 116 16.78 -6.72 -17.47
CA PRO A 116 16.14 -6.41 -16.20
C PRO A 116 14.78 -5.71 -16.34
N VAL A 117 13.80 -6.17 -15.58
CA VAL A 117 12.46 -5.57 -15.54
C VAL A 117 12.44 -4.30 -14.70
N ILE A 118 11.59 -3.33 -15.07
CA ILE A 118 11.31 -2.15 -14.25
C ILE A 118 10.20 -2.48 -13.26
N ARG A 119 10.31 -2.01 -12.01
CA ARG A 119 9.38 -2.34 -10.93
C ARG A 119 8.96 -1.11 -10.14
N PHE A 120 8.08 -1.32 -9.16
CA PHE A 120 7.80 -0.34 -8.12
C PHE A 120 9.10 0.17 -7.48
N THR A 121 9.18 1.48 -7.23
CA THR A 121 10.31 2.23 -6.67
C THR A 121 11.55 2.35 -7.56
N ASP A 122 11.56 1.71 -8.73
CA ASP A 122 12.66 1.92 -9.66
C ASP A 122 12.67 3.37 -10.16
N LEU A 123 13.84 3.98 -10.28
CA LEU A 123 13.96 5.39 -10.53
C LEU A 123 13.66 5.73 -12.00
N ALA A 124 13.09 6.90 -12.25
CA ALA A 124 12.78 7.44 -13.57
C ALA A 124 13.07 8.95 -13.65
N THR A 125 13.16 9.48 -14.86
CA THR A 125 13.29 10.92 -15.15
C THR A 125 12.37 11.31 -16.30
N ASN A 126 11.82 12.53 -16.23
CA ASN A 126 10.74 12.98 -17.09
C ASN A 126 11.16 14.04 -18.12
N ASN A 127 10.28 14.25 -19.10
CA ASN A 127 10.32 15.33 -20.08
C ASN A 127 11.60 15.37 -20.92
N HIS A 128 12.02 14.21 -21.42
CA HIS A 128 13.22 14.08 -22.26
C HIS A 128 12.98 14.47 -23.72
N SER A 129 14.04 14.93 -24.39
CA SER A 129 14.12 15.06 -25.86
C SER A 129 15.07 14.05 -26.54
N SER A 130 15.64 13.11 -25.75
CA SER A 130 16.72 12.14 -26.04
C SER A 130 18.13 12.61 -25.63
N PRO A 131 19.06 11.69 -25.29
CA PRO A 131 19.25 11.31 -23.87
C PRO A 131 19.67 12.53 -23.02
N GLY A 132 18.73 13.02 -22.20
CA GLY A 132 18.94 14.14 -21.29
C GLY A 132 17.61 14.55 -20.64
N PRO A 133 17.46 14.49 -19.29
CA PRO A 133 16.22 14.82 -18.61
C PRO A 133 16.08 16.32 -18.30
N ASN A 134 14.83 16.81 -18.17
CA ASN A 134 14.58 18.14 -17.60
C ASN A 134 14.44 18.09 -16.07
N THR A 135 14.37 16.89 -15.51
CA THR A 135 14.14 16.64 -14.08
C THR A 135 15.26 15.85 -13.44
N VAL A 136 15.35 15.92 -12.11
CA VAL A 136 16.15 14.98 -11.31
C VAL A 136 15.52 13.59 -11.30
N THR A 137 16.31 12.61 -10.90
CA THR A 137 15.90 11.20 -10.74
C THR A 137 14.87 11.03 -9.63
N TRP A 138 13.79 10.29 -9.88
CA TRP A 138 12.64 10.14 -8.97
C TRP A 138 12.04 8.72 -8.96
N PRO A 139 11.41 8.23 -7.87
CA PRO A 139 10.84 6.87 -7.86
C PRO A 139 9.60 6.69 -8.77
N HIS A 140 9.57 5.59 -9.51
CA HIS A 140 8.42 5.10 -10.30
C HIS A 140 7.50 4.27 -9.42
N MET A 141 6.24 4.67 -9.27
CA MET A 141 5.32 4.09 -8.29
C MET A 141 4.38 3.02 -8.91
N ALA A 142 4.20 1.87 -8.25
CA ALA A 142 3.39 0.70 -8.59
C ALA A 142 3.08 -0.08 -7.27
N GLY A 143 2.57 -1.31 -7.31
CA GLY A 143 2.27 -2.09 -6.11
C GLY A 143 3.50 -2.52 -5.29
N LEU A 144 3.38 -2.50 -3.95
CA LEU A 144 4.38 -3.00 -2.99
C LEU A 144 3.96 -4.35 -2.41
N SER A 145 4.88 -5.32 -2.40
CA SER A 145 4.73 -6.62 -1.71
C SER A 145 5.75 -6.73 -0.58
N ALA A 146 5.30 -7.08 0.63
CA ALA A 146 6.17 -7.24 1.80
C ALA A 146 7.10 -8.47 1.67
N GLY A 147 8.40 -8.33 1.94
CA GLY A 147 9.31 -9.47 2.15
C GLY A 147 9.69 -10.33 0.94
N GLY A 148 9.28 -9.98 -0.28
CA GLY A 148 9.54 -10.79 -1.49
C GLY A 148 8.59 -11.98 -1.68
N GLN A 149 7.57 -12.11 -0.82
CA GLN A 149 6.40 -12.97 -1.03
C GLN A 149 5.14 -12.10 -1.02
N ASP A 150 4.21 -12.36 -1.92
CA ASP A 150 2.92 -11.67 -1.90
C ASP A 150 2.19 -11.93 -0.57
N CYS A 151 1.54 -10.90 -0.02
CA CYS A 151 0.89 -10.98 1.29
C CYS A 151 -0.20 -12.06 1.32
N GLU A 152 -0.93 -12.25 0.23
CA GLU A 152 -1.91 -13.33 0.13
C GLU A 152 -1.20 -14.68 0.13
N THR A 153 -0.12 -14.84 -0.63
CA THR A 153 0.70 -16.07 -0.64
C THR A 153 1.24 -16.43 0.75
N LEU A 154 1.82 -15.46 1.46
CA LEU A 154 2.39 -15.68 2.79
C LEU A 154 1.31 -16.00 3.83
N LEU A 155 0.21 -15.23 3.85
CA LEU A 155 -0.88 -15.46 4.79
C LEU A 155 -1.54 -16.82 4.52
N ASN A 156 -1.73 -17.21 3.26
CA ASN A 156 -2.27 -18.53 2.87
C ASN A 156 -1.34 -19.68 3.26
N LYS A 157 -0.01 -19.52 3.09
CA LYS A 157 1.00 -20.51 3.53
C LYS A 157 0.84 -20.87 5.01
N TYR A 158 0.53 -19.87 5.85
CA TYR A 158 0.31 -20.04 7.29
C TYR A 158 -1.15 -20.17 7.70
N GLN A 159 -2.06 -20.35 6.71
CA GLN A 159 -3.50 -20.48 6.92
C GLN A 159 -4.14 -19.30 7.68
N ILE A 160 -3.54 -18.11 7.59
CA ILE A 160 -4.12 -16.86 8.07
C ILE A 160 -5.18 -16.42 7.06
N ARG A 161 -6.41 -16.89 7.24
CA ARG A 161 -7.53 -16.55 6.36
C ARG A 161 -7.96 -15.11 6.60
N LEU A 162 -7.64 -14.23 5.65
CA LEU A 162 -8.05 -12.83 5.62
C LEU A 162 -9.41 -12.70 4.92
N HIS A 163 -10.34 -11.93 5.49
CA HIS A 163 -11.67 -11.72 4.92
C HIS A 163 -12.30 -10.42 5.43
N GLN A 164 -13.35 -9.94 4.75
CA GLN A 164 -14.23 -8.89 5.30
C GLN A 164 -15.14 -9.52 6.37
N HIS A 165 -15.41 -8.82 7.47
CA HIS A 165 -16.17 -9.39 8.60
C HIS A 165 -17.51 -10.03 8.20
N SER A 166 -18.27 -9.37 7.32
CA SER A 166 -19.57 -9.85 6.81
C SER A 166 -19.47 -11.07 5.90
N LYS A 167 -18.27 -11.39 5.38
CA LYS A 167 -17.97 -12.51 4.50
C LYS A 167 -17.15 -13.60 5.20
N ALA A 168 -17.24 -13.67 6.53
CA ALA A 168 -16.45 -14.61 7.31
C ALA A 168 -16.77 -16.07 6.97
N ASP A 169 -15.76 -16.80 6.50
CA ASP A 169 -15.78 -18.25 6.30
C ASP A 169 -14.72 -18.92 7.17
N CYS A 170 -14.99 -18.91 8.48
CA CYS A 170 -14.04 -19.41 9.47
C CYS A 170 -14.24 -20.89 9.79
N PRO A 171 -13.14 -21.65 9.94
CA PRO A 171 -13.20 -23.04 10.37
C PRO A 171 -13.97 -23.22 11.67
N ALA A 172 -14.50 -24.42 11.89
CA ALA A 172 -15.17 -24.77 13.13
C ALA A 172 -14.31 -24.43 14.35
N GLY A 173 -14.92 -23.79 15.35
CA GLY A 173 -14.23 -23.36 16.58
C GLY A 173 -13.45 -22.04 16.46
N SER A 174 -13.42 -21.42 15.28
CA SER A 174 -12.87 -20.09 15.04
C SER A 174 -13.97 -19.07 14.82
N GLU A 175 -13.63 -17.79 15.02
CA GLU A 175 -14.50 -16.65 14.73
C GLU A 175 -13.75 -15.62 13.89
N SER A 176 -14.52 -14.76 13.22
CA SER A 176 -13.99 -13.59 12.53
C SER A 176 -13.45 -12.59 13.53
N GLU A 177 -12.14 -12.38 13.50
CA GLU A 177 -11.43 -11.50 14.42
C GLU A 177 -10.93 -10.24 13.72
N HIS A 178 -11.35 -9.07 14.21
CA HIS A 178 -10.70 -7.83 13.81
C HIS A 178 -9.32 -7.76 14.47
N PHE A 179 -8.27 -7.98 13.69
CA PHE A 179 -6.89 -7.96 14.17
C PHE A 179 -6.43 -6.57 14.64
N VAL A 180 -7.14 -5.50 14.26
CA VAL A 180 -7.11 -4.20 14.95
C VAL A 180 -8.43 -3.97 15.66
N ARG A 181 -8.37 -3.66 16.96
CA ARG A 181 -9.57 -3.50 17.78
C ARG A 181 -10.57 -2.49 17.21
N VAL A 182 -11.81 -2.92 16.98
CA VAL A 182 -12.92 -2.05 16.52
C VAL A 182 -13.16 -0.84 17.42
N GLY A 183 -12.93 -0.97 18.73
CA GLY A 183 -13.04 0.13 19.69
C GLY A 183 -12.11 1.32 19.42
N CYS A 184 -11.10 1.16 18.55
CA CYS A 184 -10.29 2.26 18.05
C CYS A 184 -11.11 3.22 17.16
N PHE A 185 -12.11 2.70 16.45
CA PHE A 185 -12.85 3.40 15.40
C PHE A 185 -14.32 3.61 15.76
N GLN A 186 -14.89 2.75 16.61
CA GLN A 186 -16.31 2.77 16.96
C GLN A 186 -16.60 2.99 18.44
N SER A 187 -17.64 3.81 18.67
CA SER A 187 -18.23 4.03 19.98
C SER A 187 -19.19 2.90 20.39
N SER A 188 -19.84 2.25 19.41
CA SER A 188 -20.73 1.12 19.61
C SER A 188 -20.63 0.13 18.46
N ARG A 189 -20.17 -1.09 18.74
CA ARG A 189 -20.12 -2.18 17.75
C ARG A 189 -21.53 -2.65 17.35
N LYS A 190 -22.44 -2.77 18.33
CA LYS A 190 -23.82 -3.27 18.11
C LYS A 190 -24.63 -2.37 17.17
N GLN A 191 -24.42 -1.06 17.28
CA GLN A 191 -25.10 -0.06 16.44
C GLN A 191 -24.27 0.34 15.21
N ASN A 192 -23.12 -0.30 14.99
CA ASN A 192 -22.14 0.08 13.96
C ASN A 192 -21.81 1.59 13.97
N LYS A 193 -21.73 2.20 15.16
CA LYS A 193 -21.61 3.65 15.33
C LYS A 193 -20.15 4.07 15.50
N SER A 194 -19.59 4.63 14.43
CA SER A 194 -18.22 5.12 14.38
C SER A 194 -18.04 6.48 15.06
N PHE A 195 -16.82 6.78 15.54
CA PHE A 195 -16.48 8.12 16.02
C PHE A 195 -16.44 9.09 14.83
N THR A 196 -16.67 10.39 15.07
CA THR A 196 -16.74 11.42 14.00
C THR A 196 -15.55 11.40 13.03
N ARG A 197 -14.32 11.20 13.55
CA ARG A 197 -13.09 11.14 12.75
C ARG A 197 -12.94 9.87 11.90
N TRP A 198 -13.75 8.86 12.21
CA TRP A 198 -13.76 7.54 11.59
C TRP A 198 -15.15 7.22 11.04
N LYS A 199 -15.96 8.23 10.71
CA LYS A 199 -17.41 8.09 10.46
C LYS A 199 -17.77 7.05 9.41
N GLU A 200 -16.93 6.86 8.40
CA GLU A 200 -17.12 5.91 7.30
C GLU A 200 -16.52 4.51 7.60
N TYR A 201 -15.87 4.32 8.75
CA TYR A 201 -15.43 2.99 9.18
C TYR A 201 -16.65 2.12 9.46
N ASP A 202 -16.64 0.89 8.95
CA ASP A 202 -17.71 -0.08 9.12
C ASP A 202 -17.13 -1.42 9.55
N ASN A 203 -17.61 -1.94 10.70
CA ASN A 203 -17.13 -3.22 11.20
C ASN A 203 -17.52 -4.42 10.34
N GLN A 204 -18.50 -4.29 9.43
CA GLN A 204 -18.91 -5.36 8.53
C GLN A 204 -17.98 -5.49 7.31
N THR A 205 -17.37 -4.38 6.89
CA THR A 205 -16.45 -4.35 5.73
C THR A 205 -14.98 -4.32 6.15
N ALA A 206 -14.70 -3.97 7.41
CA ALA A 206 -13.34 -3.96 7.94
C ALA A 206 -12.70 -5.36 7.87
N PRO A 207 -11.38 -5.41 7.59
CA PRO A 207 -10.67 -6.67 7.43
C PRO A 207 -10.56 -7.43 8.75
N CYS A 208 -10.65 -8.75 8.65
CA CYS A 208 -10.59 -9.71 9.74
C CYS A 208 -9.68 -10.88 9.37
N ILE A 209 -9.22 -11.60 10.38
CA ILE A 209 -8.65 -12.94 10.23
C ILE A 209 -9.51 -13.97 10.94
N CYS A 210 -9.47 -15.24 10.50
CA CYS A 210 -10.05 -16.31 11.29
C CYS A 210 -9.13 -16.66 12.47
N MET A 211 -9.65 -16.56 13.68
CA MET A 211 -8.89 -16.85 14.90
C MET A 211 -9.66 -17.83 15.79
N ARG A 212 -8.96 -18.83 16.35
CA ARG A 212 -9.58 -19.82 17.23
C ARG A 212 -10.20 -19.14 18.45
N SER A 213 -11.50 -19.35 18.63
CA SER A 213 -12.32 -18.72 19.66
C SER A 213 -12.88 -19.71 20.67
N ARG A 214 -12.83 -21.02 20.38
CA ARG A 214 -13.33 -22.09 21.27
C ARG A 214 -12.24 -23.11 21.59
N LYS A 215 -12.29 -23.65 22.81
CA LYS A 215 -11.44 -24.76 23.24
C LYS A 215 -11.88 -26.09 22.61
N HIS A 216 -10.95 -27.01 22.44
CA HIS A 216 -11.28 -28.39 22.12
C HIS A 216 -11.97 -29.09 23.29
N LYS A 217 -12.92 -29.98 22.97
CA LYS A 217 -13.54 -30.88 23.93
C LYS A 217 -12.74 -32.19 23.97
N LYS A 218 -12.71 -32.86 25.14
CA LYS A 218 -12.22 -34.24 25.25
C LYS A 218 -13.10 -35.15 24.38
N GLY A 219 -12.49 -35.90 23.46
CA GLY A 219 -13.22 -36.76 22.51
C GLY A 219 -13.62 -36.08 21.19
N GLY A 220 -13.10 -34.88 20.89
CA GLY A 220 -13.32 -34.21 19.60
C GLY A 220 -14.35 -33.09 19.63
N GLY A 221 -14.25 -32.16 18.66
CA GLY A 221 -15.09 -30.97 18.57
C GLY A 221 -14.69 -29.83 19.52
N PHE A 222 -15.61 -28.89 19.73
CA PHE A 222 -15.37 -27.64 20.47
C PHE A 222 -16.33 -27.45 21.63
N GLN A 223 -15.82 -26.90 22.73
CA GLN A 223 -16.61 -26.55 23.91
C GLN A 223 -17.65 -25.46 23.58
N ARG A 224 -18.81 -25.52 24.26
CA ARG A 224 -19.91 -24.55 24.18
C ARG A 224 -20.23 -24.03 25.60
N GLY A 225 -20.98 -22.92 25.68
CA GLY A 225 -21.37 -22.32 26.95
C GLY A 225 -20.31 -21.40 27.57
N ASP A 226 -20.56 -20.99 28.81
CA ASP A 226 -19.72 -20.01 29.51
C ASP A 226 -18.29 -20.53 29.71
N GLY A 227 -17.32 -19.63 29.53
CA GLY A 227 -15.90 -19.98 29.66
C GLY A 227 -15.30 -20.79 28.51
N SER A 228 -16.11 -21.25 27.54
CA SER A 228 -15.63 -21.99 26.35
C SER A 228 -14.59 -21.24 25.52
N LYS A 229 -14.61 -19.90 25.60
CA LYS A 229 -13.64 -19.00 24.94
C LYS A 229 -12.45 -18.61 25.82
N LYS A 230 -12.50 -18.80 27.14
CA LYS A 230 -11.49 -18.27 28.07
C LYS A 230 -10.11 -18.88 27.80
N GLY A 231 -9.08 -18.07 27.53
CA GLY A 231 -7.73 -18.57 27.23
C GLY A 231 -7.54 -19.10 25.80
N THR A 232 -8.51 -18.90 24.91
CA THR A 232 -8.32 -19.12 23.46
C THR A 232 -7.54 -17.95 22.84
N PRO A 233 -6.91 -18.13 21.65
CA PRO A 233 -6.25 -17.05 20.92
C PRO A 233 -7.07 -15.75 20.86
N HIS A 234 -8.34 -15.85 20.45
CA HIS A 234 -9.29 -14.72 20.40
C HIS A 234 -9.42 -14.00 21.75
N ASN A 235 -9.62 -14.77 22.83
CA ASN A 235 -9.81 -14.20 24.17
C ASN A 235 -8.51 -13.57 24.70
N LEU A 236 -7.37 -14.22 24.52
CA LEU A 236 -6.08 -13.71 24.98
C LEU A 236 -5.69 -12.42 24.25
N LYS A 237 -5.86 -12.38 22.92
CA LYS A 237 -5.67 -11.17 22.11
C LYS A 237 -6.56 -10.03 22.60
N THR A 238 -7.86 -10.29 22.78
CA THR A 238 -8.82 -9.30 23.29
C THR A 238 -8.44 -8.75 24.67
N ASN A 239 -7.98 -9.62 25.57
CA ASN A 239 -7.55 -9.24 26.92
C ASN A 239 -6.28 -8.39 26.88
N GLN A 240 -5.31 -8.74 26.04
CA GLN A 240 -4.06 -8.00 25.88
C GLN A 240 -4.32 -6.59 25.34
N GLU A 241 -5.15 -6.45 24.31
CA GLU A 241 -5.56 -5.14 23.81
C GLU A 241 -6.32 -4.35 24.90
N ALA A 242 -7.22 -5.00 25.65
CA ALA A 242 -7.97 -4.35 26.73
C ALA A 242 -7.06 -3.84 27.83
N ALA A 243 -6.01 -4.57 28.18
CA ALA A 243 -5.03 -4.12 29.16
C ALA A 243 -4.30 -2.84 28.70
N PHE A 244 -3.90 -2.78 27.42
CA PHE A 244 -3.26 -1.60 26.83
C PHE A 244 -4.19 -0.37 26.88
N PHE A 245 -5.40 -0.46 26.32
CA PHE A 245 -6.33 0.67 26.30
C PHE A 245 -6.79 1.09 27.71
N ARG A 246 -6.94 0.14 28.65
CA ARG A 246 -7.22 0.47 30.05
C ARG A 246 -6.09 1.28 30.68
N LYS A 247 -4.83 0.99 30.34
CA LYS A 247 -3.65 1.72 30.82
C LYS A 247 -3.59 3.14 30.23
N GLU A 248 -3.81 3.30 28.93
CA GLU A 248 -3.84 4.61 28.28
C GLU A 248 -5.01 5.47 28.80
N LYS A 249 -6.19 4.88 29.02
CA LYS A 249 -7.32 5.55 29.66
C LYS A 249 -6.99 6.05 31.08
N LYS A 250 -6.35 5.22 31.92
CA LYS A 250 -5.89 5.63 33.25
C LYS A 250 -4.91 6.82 33.20
N ARG A 251 -4.13 6.91 32.12
CA ARG A 251 -3.18 8.01 31.85
C ARG A 251 -3.82 9.20 31.14
N ARG A 252 -5.13 9.16 30.84
CA ARG A 252 -5.86 10.16 30.06
C ARG A 252 -5.22 10.44 28.69
N ARG A 253 -4.59 9.43 28.08
CA ARG A 253 -3.96 9.52 26.76
C ARG A 253 -4.81 8.80 25.72
N LYS A 254 -4.92 9.39 24.53
CA LYS A 254 -5.46 8.74 23.34
C LYS A 254 -4.28 8.31 22.47
N PRO A 255 -4.04 7.01 22.25
CA PRO A 255 -2.94 6.58 21.41
C PRO A 255 -3.16 7.01 19.96
N SER A 256 -2.06 7.21 19.24
CA SER A 256 -2.10 7.34 17.78
C SER A 256 -2.53 6.03 17.14
N LEU A 257 -3.03 6.09 15.90
CA LEU A 257 -3.38 4.92 15.11
C LEU A 257 -2.16 4.00 14.98
N LYS A 258 -0.97 4.55 14.72
CA LYS A 258 0.28 3.78 14.66
C LYS A 258 0.48 2.94 15.91
N ASN A 259 0.43 3.56 17.09
CA ASN A 259 0.64 2.86 18.36
C ASN A 259 -0.50 1.85 18.64
N ALA A 260 -1.74 2.21 18.36
CA ALA A 260 -2.89 1.32 18.52
C ALA A 260 -2.80 0.07 17.64
N MET A 261 -2.43 0.22 16.36
CA MET A 261 -2.21 -0.90 15.43
C MET A 261 -1.03 -1.75 15.87
N GLU A 262 0.12 -1.15 16.23
CA GLU A 262 1.29 -1.89 16.71
C GLU A 262 0.96 -2.75 17.92
N LYS A 263 0.17 -2.25 18.88
CA LYS A 263 -0.26 -3.05 20.04
C LYS A 263 -1.31 -4.11 19.72
N SER A 264 -2.18 -3.84 18.76
CA SER A 264 -3.18 -4.83 18.31
C SER A 264 -2.51 -5.98 17.56
N LEU A 265 -1.58 -5.66 16.66
CA LEU A 265 -0.81 -6.63 15.89
C LEU A 265 0.20 -7.40 16.75
N ASP A 266 0.83 -6.78 17.76
CA ASP A 266 1.62 -7.50 18.77
C ASP A 266 0.76 -8.50 19.56
N ALA A 267 -0.49 -8.15 19.86
CA ALA A 267 -1.43 -9.09 20.49
C ALA A 267 -1.79 -10.24 19.55
N VAL A 268 -1.95 -9.99 18.25
CA VAL A 268 -2.16 -11.05 17.25
C VAL A 268 -0.92 -11.95 17.17
N ARG A 269 0.28 -11.38 17.00
CA ARG A 269 1.56 -12.11 16.96
C ARG A 269 1.74 -13.09 18.12
N LYS A 270 1.40 -12.65 19.33
CA LYS A 270 1.59 -13.44 20.56
C LYS A 270 0.56 -14.54 20.76
N ASN A 271 -0.62 -14.41 20.16
CA ASN A 271 -1.77 -15.27 20.48
C ASN A 271 -2.26 -16.11 19.31
N GLU A 272 -1.98 -15.72 18.05
CA GLU A 272 -2.26 -16.53 16.86
C GLU A 272 -1.18 -17.61 16.71
N PRO A 273 -1.49 -18.91 16.92
CA PRO A 273 -0.46 -19.95 16.93
C PRO A 273 0.34 -20.05 15.64
N ALA A 274 -0.29 -19.82 14.48
CA ALA A 274 0.39 -19.85 13.19
C ALA A 274 1.48 -18.77 13.08
N ILE A 275 1.23 -17.56 13.59
CA ILE A 275 2.21 -16.47 13.59
C ILE A 275 3.22 -16.64 14.72
N LYS A 276 2.78 -17.02 15.92
CA LYS A 276 3.63 -17.17 17.11
C LYS A 276 4.75 -18.20 16.90
N ASN A 277 4.41 -19.29 16.21
CA ASN A 277 5.30 -20.43 16.03
C ASN A 277 6.04 -20.40 14.68
N ALA A 278 5.77 -19.41 13.82
CA ALA A 278 6.47 -19.25 12.55
C ALA A 278 7.92 -18.78 12.76
N PRO A 279 8.82 -19.00 11.78
CA PRO A 279 10.12 -18.36 11.73
C PRO A 279 9.99 -16.85 11.92
N LYS A 280 10.94 -16.23 12.64
CA LYS A 280 10.87 -14.82 13.01
C LYS A 280 10.58 -13.90 11.80
N LYS A 281 11.26 -14.14 10.69
CA LYS A 281 11.09 -13.39 9.44
C LYS A 281 9.64 -13.49 8.93
N ASP A 282 9.14 -14.71 8.70
CA ASP A 282 7.76 -14.92 8.25
C ASP A 282 6.73 -14.35 9.22
N ALA A 283 6.98 -14.42 10.53
CA ALA A 283 6.13 -13.80 11.55
C ALA A 283 6.13 -12.26 11.45
N ASP A 284 7.28 -11.64 11.22
CA ASP A 284 7.42 -10.21 11.00
C ASP A 284 6.70 -9.78 9.71
N ASP A 285 6.90 -10.53 8.62
CA ASP A 285 6.28 -10.27 7.30
C ASP A 285 4.75 -10.43 7.34
N MET A 286 4.22 -11.46 8.02
CA MET A 286 2.77 -11.62 8.21
C MET A 286 2.15 -10.45 8.99
N ILE A 287 2.84 -9.97 10.02
CA ILE A 287 2.38 -8.82 10.83
C ILE A 287 2.38 -7.54 9.99
N GLU A 288 3.40 -7.33 9.15
CA GLU A 288 3.43 -6.19 8.24
C GLU A 288 2.34 -6.29 7.17
N CYS A 289 2.07 -7.47 6.62
CA CYS A 289 0.95 -7.68 5.71
C CYS A 289 -0.39 -7.28 6.33
N LEU A 290 -0.68 -7.72 7.56
CA LEU A 290 -1.90 -7.32 8.28
C LEU A 290 -1.94 -5.81 8.53
N ARG A 291 -0.79 -5.18 8.83
CA ARG A 291 -0.68 -3.72 8.98
C ARG A 291 -1.06 -3.00 7.68
N LEU A 292 -0.48 -3.41 6.56
CA LEU A 292 -0.72 -2.81 5.24
C LEU A 292 -2.17 -2.98 4.81
N VAL A 293 -2.77 -4.15 5.01
CA VAL A 293 -4.20 -4.40 4.75
C VAL A 293 -5.08 -3.40 5.51
N MET A 294 -4.80 -3.17 6.80
CA MET A 294 -5.57 -2.22 7.59
C MET A 294 -5.37 -0.78 7.13
N ILE A 295 -4.14 -0.37 6.84
CA ILE A 295 -3.84 0.96 6.33
C ILE A 295 -4.58 1.21 5.02
N ASN A 296 -4.53 0.26 4.09
CA ASN A 296 -5.20 0.36 2.80
C ASN A 296 -6.72 0.54 2.98
N TYR A 297 -7.34 -0.33 3.79
CA TYR A 297 -8.75 -0.18 4.15
C TYR A 297 -9.08 1.21 4.74
N LEU A 298 -8.24 1.71 5.66
CA LEU A 298 -8.45 3.03 6.26
C LEU A 298 -8.25 4.18 5.28
N GLN A 299 -7.33 4.07 4.32
CA GLN A 299 -7.17 5.06 3.24
C GLN A 299 -8.42 5.12 2.35
N ASP A 300 -9.08 3.98 2.14
CA ASP A 300 -10.30 3.89 1.36
C ASP A 300 -11.52 4.47 2.05
N VAL A 301 -11.64 4.34 3.38
CA VAL A 301 -12.83 4.80 4.12
C VAL A 301 -12.66 6.20 4.74
N VAL A 302 -11.46 6.62 5.14
CA VAL A 302 -11.29 7.92 5.83
C VAL A 302 -11.48 9.09 4.86
N ARG A 303 -12.23 10.11 5.31
CA ARG A 303 -12.51 11.35 4.54
C ARG A 303 -12.17 12.61 5.39
N PRO A 304 -11.50 13.62 4.82
CA PRO A 304 -10.84 13.61 3.49
C PRO A 304 -9.77 12.52 3.41
N LYS A 305 -9.39 12.12 2.18
CA LYS A 305 -8.35 11.09 1.98
C LYS A 305 -7.06 11.54 2.67
N LYS A 306 -6.36 10.58 3.27
CA LYS A 306 -5.13 10.81 4.03
C LYS A 306 -4.03 9.89 3.56
N THR A 307 -2.83 10.42 3.52
CA THR A 307 -1.61 9.62 3.37
C THR A 307 -1.45 8.68 4.57
N GLN A 308 -0.65 7.62 4.42
CA GLN A 308 -0.34 6.70 5.51
C GLN A 308 0.29 7.43 6.71
N THR A 309 1.16 8.41 6.47
CA THR A 309 1.79 9.23 7.51
C THR A 309 0.76 10.02 8.31
N GLU A 310 -0.20 10.65 7.64
CA GLU A 310 -1.29 11.37 8.30
C GLU A 310 -2.20 10.44 9.09
N LEU A 311 -2.59 9.29 8.52
CA LEU A 311 -3.39 8.28 9.21
C LEU A 311 -2.68 7.78 10.48
N ASN A 312 -1.39 7.46 10.38
CA ASN A 312 -0.58 6.99 11.50
C ASN A 312 -0.55 7.98 12.66
N ALA A 313 -0.61 9.29 12.37
CA ALA A 313 -0.63 10.37 13.36
C ALA A 313 -2.02 10.61 13.99
N MET A 314 -3.11 10.16 13.36
CA MET A 314 -4.46 10.35 13.90
C MET A 314 -4.64 9.62 15.23
N THR A 315 -5.41 10.21 16.14
CA THR A 315 -5.79 9.56 17.40
C THR A 315 -6.99 8.63 17.22
N VAL A 316 -6.94 7.48 17.89
CA VAL A 316 -8.09 6.56 17.97
C VAL A 316 -9.08 7.03 19.04
N GLY A 317 -10.31 6.50 19.01
CA GLY A 317 -11.37 6.99 19.90
C GLY A 317 -11.37 6.45 21.33
N ARG A 318 -10.64 5.35 21.60
CA ARG A 318 -10.57 4.70 22.93
C ARG A 318 -9.36 5.08 23.76
#